data_AF-H5SVA6-F1
#
_entry.id   AF-H5SVA6-F1
#
_cell.length_a   1.000
_cell.length_b   1.000
_cell.length_c   1.000
_cell.angle_alpha   90.00
_cell.angle_beta   90.00
_cell.angle_gamma   90.00
#
_symmetry.space_group_name_H-M   'P 1'
#
loop_
_entity.id
_entity.type
_entity.pdbx_description
1 polymer ?
#
loop_
_entity_poly.entity_id
_entity_poly.type
_entity_poly.pdbx_seq_one_letter_code
_entity_poly.pdbx_strand_id
1 'polypeptide(L)'
;MENVRKWFAVSAVLLLLLVFIVAFTNYNQEWKRYQRAYLTKVLTDKAQAEKGSLSLLDRIAIAVSAETNLQIRKVVTDVGRSADLCMTCHVNIGVPGFTQEPLKDLLEIHKNIKIIEQLPFDQVGCTACHGGNSLALTSEVAHHEMRTRFAQIFEESIEKLRSERWAERQRGIERIRWMTANDFGFVFNAPKEKREEAIARIIVWWQLHKDTFLVEGFGERSSPFRTENPQAKAIRSPHGRLRRWGAVAVRRLGDVRGMSRPP
;
A
#
# COMPACT_ATOMS: atom_id res chain seq x y z
N MET A 1 30.08 -46.69 16.52
CA MET A 1 30.85 -45.56 15.93
C MET A 1 30.56 -45.38 14.43
N GLU A 2 30.61 -46.42 13.60
CA GLU A 2 30.40 -46.30 12.14
C GLU A 2 29.01 -45.79 11.75
N ASN A 3 27.94 -46.31 12.36
CA ASN A 3 26.57 -45.86 12.09
C ASN A 3 26.36 -44.38 12.43
N VAL A 4 27.00 -43.89 13.50
CA VAL A 4 26.93 -42.48 13.91
C VAL A 4 27.56 -41.57 12.85
N ARG A 5 28.71 -41.97 12.27
CA ARG A 5 29.38 -41.21 11.21
C ARG A 5 28.56 -41.18 9.91
N LYS A 6 27.93 -42.31 9.54
CA LYS A 6 27.03 -42.40 8.37
C LYS A 6 25.81 -41.48 8.55
N TRP A 7 25.13 -41.56 9.69
CA TRP A 7 23.97 -40.69 9.98
C TRP A 7 24.34 -39.22 10.06
N PHE A 8 25.51 -38.88 10.61
CA PHE A 8 26.03 -37.51 10.62
C PHE A 8 26.31 -36.99 9.19
N ALA A 9 26.92 -37.80 8.33
CA ALA A 9 27.17 -37.40 6.95
C ALA A 9 25.86 -37.18 6.17
N VAL A 10 24.89 -38.08 6.34
CA VAL A 10 23.56 -37.95 5.72
C VAL A 10 22.85 -36.68 6.22
N SER A 11 22.85 -36.42 7.53
CA SER A 11 22.19 -35.22 8.07
C SER A 11 22.89 -33.93 7.64
N ALA A 12 24.22 -33.92 7.51
CA ALA A 12 24.97 -32.77 7.00
C ALA A 12 24.64 -32.47 5.53
N VAL A 13 24.55 -33.49 4.67
CA VAL A 13 24.15 -33.32 3.27
C VAL A 13 22.71 -32.83 3.16
N LEU A 14 21.79 -33.40 3.95
CA LEU A 14 20.39 -32.95 3.99
C LEU A 14 20.27 -31.49 4.46
N LEU A 15 21.04 -31.10 5.48
CA LEU A 15 21.07 -29.72 5.95
C LEU A 15 21.61 -28.77 4.86
N LEU A 16 22.69 -29.16 4.17
CA LEU A 16 23.24 -28.37 3.08
C LEU A 16 22.23 -28.19 1.93
N LEU A 17 21.54 -29.27 1.55
CA LEU A 17 20.48 -29.21 0.53
C LEU A 17 19.34 -28.29 0.97
N LEU A 18 18.92 -28.36 2.24
CA LEU A 18 17.86 -27.50 2.77
C LEU A 18 18.28 -26.03 2.78
N VAL A 19 19.51 -25.72 3.23
CA VAL A 19 20.06 -24.36 3.18
C VAL A 19 20.13 -23.87 1.73
N PHE A 20 20.55 -24.70 0.79
CA PHE A 20 20.58 -24.35 -0.63
C PHE A 20 19.17 -24.04 -1.16
N ILE A 21 18.18 -24.87 -0.84
CA ILE A 21 16.78 -24.64 -1.24
C ILE A 21 16.25 -23.32 -0.63
N VAL A 22 16.51 -23.06 0.65
CA VAL A 22 16.10 -21.81 1.30
C VAL A 22 16.80 -20.61 0.68
N ALA A 23 18.12 -20.69 0.45
CA ALA A 23 18.86 -19.63 -0.22
C ALA A 23 18.36 -19.38 -1.64
N PHE A 24 18.08 -20.43 -2.40
CA PHE A 24 17.59 -20.34 -3.77
C PHE A 24 16.18 -19.74 -3.86
N THR A 25 15.27 -20.16 -2.98
CA THR A 25 13.91 -19.60 -2.91
C THR A 25 13.92 -18.16 -2.42
N ASN A 26 14.76 -17.83 -1.44
CA ASN A 26 14.95 -16.46 -0.96
C ASN A 26 15.62 -15.54 -2.01
N TYR A 27 16.52 -16.09 -2.82
CA TYR A 27 17.12 -15.35 -3.94
C TYR A 27 16.10 -15.06 -5.04
N ASN A 28 15.26 -16.04 -5.38
CA ASN A 28 14.28 -15.97 -6.48
C ASN A 28 12.87 -15.55 -6.04
N GLN A 29 12.77 -14.65 -5.05
CA GLN A 29 11.46 -14.15 -4.61
C GLN A 29 10.68 -13.45 -5.74
N GLU A 30 9.37 -13.70 -5.77
CA GLU A 30 8.47 -13.27 -6.85
C GLU A 30 8.51 -11.76 -7.11
N TRP A 31 8.51 -10.94 -6.05
CA TRP A 31 8.52 -9.48 -6.15
C TRP A 31 9.71 -8.92 -6.96
N LYS A 32 10.86 -9.60 -6.95
CA LYS A 32 12.05 -9.17 -7.72
C LYS A 32 11.77 -9.17 -9.22
N ARG A 33 10.91 -10.08 -9.70
CA ARG A 33 10.50 -10.13 -11.11
C ARG A 33 9.78 -8.85 -11.53
N TYR A 34 8.85 -8.37 -10.71
CA TYR A 34 8.08 -7.13 -10.98
C TYR A 34 9.01 -5.91 -10.99
N GLN A 35 9.85 -5.77 -9.96
CA GLN A 35 10.78 -4.63 -9.87
C GLN A 35 11.83 -4.63 -10.97
N ARG A 36 12.41 -5.79 -11.29
CA ARG A 36 13.39 -5.90 -12.37
C ARG A 36 12.78 -5.51 -13.70
N ALA A 37 11.59 -6.03 -14.02
CA ALA A 37 10.88 -5.66 -15.25
C ALA A 37 10.61 -4.16 -15.32
N TYR A 38 10.19 -3.55 -14.22
CA TYR A 38 9.93 -2.11 -14.12
C TYR A 38 11.20 -1.28 -14.31
N LEU A 39 12.25 -1.57 -13.54
CA LEU A 39 13.52 -0.83 -13.56
C LEU A 39 14.21 -0.97 -14.90
N THR A 40 14.28 -2.18 -15.46
CA THR A 40 14.86 -2.40 -16.80
C THR A 40 14.13 -1.57 -17.84
N LYS A 41 12.79 -1.53 -17.83
CA LYS A 41 12.02 -0.71 -18.77
C LYS A 41 12.30 0.78 -18.60
N VAL A 42 12.19 1.32 -17.38
CA VAL A 42 12.40 2.74 -17.10
C VAL A 42 13.82 3.19 -17.47
N LEU A 43 14.83 2.39 -17.12
CA LEU A 43 16.23 2.70 -17.43
C LEU A 43 16.52 2.58 -18.93
N THR A 44 15.92 1.61 -19.61
CA THR A 44 16.02 1.45 -21.07
C THR A 44 15.38 2.64 -21.78
N ASP A 45 14.15 3.00 -21.42
CA ASP A 45 13.42 4.12 -22.03
C ASP A 45 14.18 5.44 -21.82
N LYS A 46 14.76 5.65 -20.63
CA LYS A 46 15.61 6.80 -20.33
C LYS A 46 16.89 6.82 -21.18
N ALA A 47 17.64 5.72 -21.20
CA ALA A 47 18.90 5.64 -21.94
C ALA A 47 18.69 5.77 -23.46
N GLN A 48 17.58 5.21 -23.97
CA GLN A 48 17.18 5.33 -25.36
C GLN A 48 16.82 6.78 -25.72
N ALA A 49 16.12 7.50 -24.84
CA ALA A 49 15.81 8.92 -25.03
C ALA A 49 17.07 9.81 -25.02
N GLU A 50 18.07 9.46 -24.23
CA GLU A 50 19.33 10.23 -24.12
C GLU A 50 20.32 9.93 -25.26
N LYS A 51 20.44 8.66 -25.69
CA LYS A 51 21.50 8.21 -26.62
C LYS A 51 20.99 7.83 -28.01
N GLY A 52 19.68 7.70 -28.20
CA GLY A 52 19.05 7.27 -29.46
C GLY A 52 19.25 5.79 -29.82
N SER A 53 20.38 5.18 -29.47
CA SER A 53 20.63 3.75 -29.64
C SER A 53 21.42 3.18 -28.47
N LEU A 54 21.11 1.94 -28.07
CA LEU A 54 21.74 1.27 -26.93
C LEU A 54 22.79 0.27 -27.39
N SER A 55 24.02 0.47 -26.94
CA SER A 55 25.11 -0.49 -27.09
C SER A 55 24.92 -1.72 -26.18
N LEU A 56 25.74 -2.75 -26.38
CA LEU A 56 25.78 -3.91 -25.48
C LEU A 56 26.18 -3.51 -24.05
N LEU A 57 27.12 -2.58 -23.91
CA LEU A 57 27.57 -2.09 -22.60
C LEU A 57 26.46 -1.35 -21.87
N ASP A 58 25.64 -0.58 -22.59
CA ASP A 58 24.47 0.10 -22.00
C ASP A 58 23.46 -0.92 -21.47
N ARG A 59 23.19 -1.99 -22.22
CA ARG A 59 22.26 -3.05 -21.80
C ARG A 59 22.76 -3.79 -20.57
N ILE A 60 24.06 -4.07 -20.48
CA ILE A 60 24.68 -4.68 -19.30
C ILE A 60 24.59 -3.72 -18.11
N ALA A 61 24.92 -2.44 -18.29
CA ALA A 61 24.83 -1.43 -17.24
C ALA A 61 23.39 -1.27 -16.72
N ILE A 62 22.39 -1.28 -17.62
CA ILE A 62 20.97 -1.25 -17.26
C ILE A 62 20.58 -2.49 -16.46
N ALA A 63 21.00 -3.69 -16.89
CA ALA A 63 20.69 -4.93 -16.17
C ALA A 63 21.30 -4.95 -14.77
N VAL A 64 22.57 -4.54 -14.64
CA VAL A 64 23.26 -4.41 -13.35
C VAL A 64 22.57 -3.37 -12.48
N SER A 65 22.23 -2.20 -13.04
CA SER A 65 21.53 -1.14 -12.30
C SER A 65 20.14 -1.57 -11.85
N ALA A 66 19.38 -2.30 -12.68
CA ALA A 66 18.08 -2.83 -12.30
C ALA A 66 18.22 -3.83 -11.13
N GLU A 67 19.23 -4.70 -11.14
CA GLU A 67 19.47 -5.69 -10.08
C GLU A 67 19.90 -5.04 -8.75
N THR A 68 20.78 -4.04 -8.82
CA THR A 68 21.30 -3.38 -7.60
C THR A 68 20.30 -2.43 -6.95
N ASN A 69 19.27 -2.01 -7.66
CA ASN A 69 18.21 -1.12 -7.14
C ASN A 69 16.96 -1.86 -6.63
N LEU A 70 16.94 -3.20 -6.68
CA LEU A 70 15.85 -4.00 -6.12
C LEU A 70 15.76 -3.78 -4.61
N GLN A 71 14.58 -3.43 -4.12
CA GLN A 71 14.36 -3.19 -2.70
C GLN A 71 12.92 -3.45 -2.29
N ILE A 72 12.73 -3.94 -1.07
CA ILE A 72 11.39 -4.02 -0.49
C ILE A 72 10.88 -2.60 -0.23
N ARG A 73 9.72 -2.27 -0.80
CA ARG A 73 9.08 -0.96 -0.63
C ARG A 73 8.00 -1.08 0.42
N LYS A 74 8.21 -0.41 1.55
CA LYS A 74 7.29 -0.43 2.69
C LYS A 74 6.65 0.93 2.89
N VAL A 75 5.33 0.94 2.91
CA VAL A 75 4.51 2.08 3.33
C VAL A 75 4.22 1.93 4.81
N VAL A 76 4.62 2.92 5.60
CA VAL A 76 4.35 2.97 7.04
C VAL A 76 3.33 4.06 7.28
N THR A 77 2.15 3.68 7.76
CA THR A 77 1.13 4.65 8.21
C THR A 77 1.63 5.37 9.47
N ASP A 78 1.31 6.65 9.67
CA ASP A 78 1.89 7.55 10.70
C ASP A 78 1.86 7.08 12.17
N VAL A 79 1.14 6.02 12.51
CA VAL A 79 1.18 5.40 13.83
C VAL A 79 2.15 4.21 13.94
N GLY A 80 2.90 3.87 12.88
CA GLY A 80 3.87 2.77 12.86
C GLY A 80 3.26 1.37 13.07
N ARG A 81 1.93 1.25 13.15
CA ARG A 81 1.21 0.02 13.54
C ARG A 81 0.87 -0.89 12.36
N SER A 82 0.86 -0.38 11.14
CA SER A 82 0.65 -1.18 9.92
C SER A 82 1.68 -0.83 8.86
N ALA A 83 2.33 -1.88 8.35
CA ALA A 83 3.26 -1.82 7.24
C ALA A 83 2.63 -2.51 6.04
N ASP A 84 2.62 -1.83 4.89
CA ASP A 84 2.11 -2.36 3.64
C ASP A 84 3.24 -2.48 2.62
N LEU A 85 3.44 -3.70 2.11
CA LEU A 85 4.49 -4.06 1.15
C LEU A 85 3.96 -4.19 -0.28
N CYS A 86 2.68 -3.92 -0.56
CA CYS A 86 2.09 -4.05 -1.91
C CYS A 86 2.86 -3.23 -2.96
N MET A 87 3.40 -2.07 -2.56
CA MET A 87 4.26 -1.22 -3.42
C MET A 87 5.56 -1.92 -3.85
N THR A 88 5.95 -3.02 -3.21
CA THR A 88 7.11 -3.84 -3.60
C THR A 88 6.88 -4.52 -4.95
N CYS A 89 5.66 -4.98 -5.23
CA CYS A 89 5.29 -5.55 -6.53
C CYS A 89 4.68 -4.49 -7.45
N HIS A 90 3.82 -3.62 -6.92
CA HIS A 90 3.12 -2.57 -7.67
C HIS A 90 3.95 -1.28 -7.81
N VAL A 91 5.20 -1.44 -8.24
CA VAL A 91 6.18 -0.37 -8.35
C VAL A 91 5.85 0.71 -9.38
N ASN A 92 4.93 0.41 -10.30
CA ASN A 92 4.57 1.21 -11.45
C ASN A 92 3.21 1.93 -11.28
N ILE A 93 2.59 1.91 -10.10
CA ILE A 93 1.37 2.67 -9.83
C ILE A 93 1.55 4.13 -10.25
N GLY A 94 0.67 4.61 -11.13
CA GLY A 94 0.69 5.99 -11.60
C GLY A 94 1.79 6.31 -12.61
N VAL A 95 2.52 5.29 -13.07
CA VAL A 95 3.48 5.42 -14.18
C VAL A 95 2.80 4.96 -15.48
N PRO A 96 2.59 5.85 -16.45
CA PRO A 96 1.94 5.46 -17.70
C PRO A 96 2.83 4.51 -18.51
N GLY A 97 2.21 3.74 -19.42
CA GLY A 97 2.91 2.87 -20.36
C GLY A 97 3.10 1.43 -19.90
N PHE A 98 2.48 1.03 -18.78
CA PHE A 98 2.42 -0.36 -18.34
C PHE A 98 0.99 -0.90 -18.44
N THR A 99 0.63 -1.50 -19.58
CA THR A 99 -0.74 -1.95 -19.87
C THR A 99 -0.91 -3.48 -19.82
N GLN A 100 0.19 -4.22 -19.67
CA GLN A 100 0.21 -5.68 -19.71
C GLN A 100 0.78 -6.26 -18.41
N GLU A 101 0.33 -7.49 -18.10
CA GLU A 101 0.90 -8.28 -17.01
C GLU A 101 2.40 -8.53 -17.23
N PRO A 102 3.21 -8.59 -16.17
CA PRO A 102 2.83 -8.56 -14.75
C PRO A 102 2.77 -7.14 -14.15
N LEU A 103 2.96 -6.09 -14.96
CA LEU A 103 3.06 -4.70 -14.50
C LEU A 103 1.84 -3.88 -14.88
N LYS A 104 0.69 -4.48 -15.13
CA LYS A 104 -0.51 -3.73 -15.52
C LYS A 104 -0.80 -2.63 -14.49
N ASP A 105 -0.93 -1.37 -14.94
CA ASP A 105 -1.13 -0.23 -14.06
C ASP A 105 -2.44 -0.40 -13.27
N LEU A 106 -2.30 -0.39 -11.94
CA LEU A 106 -3.44 -0.53 -11.05
C LEU A 106 -4.36 0.69 -11.10
N LEU A 107 -3.87 1.90 -11.43
CA LEU A 107 -4.76 3.07 -11.54
C LEU A 107 -5.76 2.91 -12.69
N GLU A 108 -5.36 2.26 -13.78
CA GLU A 108 -6.29 1.93 -14.89
C GLU A 108 -7.39 0.96 -14.43
N ILE A 109 -7.05 0.03 -13.54
CA ILE A 109 -8.02 -0.90 -12.94
C ILE A 109 -8.98 -0.16 -11.99
N HIS A 110 -8.51 0.92 -11.35
CA HIS A 110 -9.27 1.72 -10.39
C HIS A 110 -9.88 3.00 -10.99
N LYS A 111 -9.87 3.18 -12.32
CA LYS A 111 -10.30 4.43 -12.99
C LYS A 111 -11.74 4.89 -12.70
N ASN A 112 -12.60 3.97 -12.25
CA ASN A 112 -13.98 4.27 -11.89
C ASN A 112 -14.15 4.73 -10.43
N ILE A 113 -13.07 4.78 -9.65
CA ILE A 113 -13.08 5.14 -8.23
C ILE A 113 -12.35 6.48 -8.08
N LYS A 114 -13.11 7.58 -8.07
CA LYS A 114 -12.55 8.95 -8.08
C LYS A 114 -11.59 9.25 -6.92
N ILE A 115 -11.81 8.65 -5.74
CA ILE A 115 -10.96 8.89 -4.57
C ILE A 115 -9.54 8.34 -4.75
N ILE A 116 -9.35 7.32 -5.61
CA ILE A 116 -8.05 6.65 -5.81
C ILE A 116 -7.00 7.62 -6.35
N GLU A 117 -7.39 8.56 -7.20
CA GLU A 117 -6.48 9.60 -7.73
C GLU A 117 -5.97 10.57 -6.65
N GLN A 118 -6.64 10.62 -5.49
CA GLN A 118 -6.35 11.54 -4.40
C GLN A 118 -5.64 10.86 -3.22
N LEU A 119 -5.51 9.51 -3.23
CA LEU A 119 -4.88 8.79 -2.14
C LEU A 119 -3.34 8.86 -2.22
N PRO A 120 -2.66 9.27 -1.14
CA PRO A 120 -1.21 9.15 -1.04
C PRO A 120 -0.87 7.67 -0.78
N PHE A 121 -0.70 6.87 -1.83
CA PHE A 121 -0.39 5.44 -1.69
C PHE A 121 0.91 5.14 -0.95
N ASP A 122 1.81 6.12 -0.87
CA ASP A 122 3.01 6.11 -0.03
C ASP A 122 2.73 6.31 1.47
N GLN A 123 1.48 6.55 1.85
CA GLN A 123 1.01 6.74 3.23
C GLN A 123 -0.14 5.80 3.61
N VAL A 124 -1.06 5.53 2.68
CA VAL A 124 -2.32 4.83 2.99
C VAL A 124 -2.24 3.32 2.80
N GLY A 125 -1.31 2.80 1.99
CA GLY A 125 -1.24 1.37 1.67
C GLY A 125 -2.44 0.87 0.85
N CYS A 126 -2.38 -0.38 0.39
CA CYS A 126 -3.42 -1.06 -0.37
C CYS A 126 -4.35 -1.91 0.51
N THR A 127 -3.90 -2.38 1.68
CA THR A 127 -4.68 -3.24 2.58
C THR A 127 -5.71 -2.51 3.44
N ALA A 128 -5.53 -1.21 3.68
CA ALA A 128 -6.30 -0.32 2.84
C ALA A 128 -7.83 -0.46 2.73
N CYS A 129 -8.20 -0.35 1.47
CA CYS A 129 -9.53 -0.60 1.01
C CYS A 129 -9.77 -2.10 0.76
N HIS A 130 -8.69 -2.88 0.58
CA HIS A 130 -8.79 -4.24 0.06
C HIS A 130 -8.57 -5.36 1.08
N GLY A 131 -8.05 -5.10 2.27
CA GLY A 131 -7.62 -6.17 3.19
C GLY A 131 -6.41 -6.95 2.66
N GLY A 132 -6.35 -8.26 2.89
CA GLY A 132 -5.21 -9.11 2.52
C GLY A 132 -4.04 -9.10 3.52
N ASN A 133 -2.91 -9.70 3.11
CA ASN A 133 -1.69 -9.77 3.92
C ASN A 133 -0.70 -8.66 3.53
N SER A 134 -0.64 -7.61 4.35
CA SER A 134 0.16 -6.42 4.09
C SER A 134 1.68 -6.64 4.10
N LEU A 135 2.15 -7.80 4.59
CA LEU A 135 3.57 -8.15 4.67
C LEU A 135 4.00 -9.22 3.65
N ALA A 136 3.09 -9.65 2.78
CA ALA A 136 3.38 -10.67 1.81
C ALA A 136 4.29 -10.16 0.68
N LEU A 137 5.15 -11.06 0.21
CA LEU A 137 6.12 -10.81 -0.88
C LEU A 137 5.83 -11.69 -2.12
N THR A 138 4.69 -12.39 -2.11
CA THR A 138 4.16 -13.18 -3.21
C THR A 138 2.73 -12.73 -3.52
N SER A 139 2.34 -12.78 -4.79
CA SER A 139 1.02 -12.33 -5.24
C SER A 139 -0.11 -13.14 -4.60
N GLU A 140 0.06 -14.46 -4.51
CA GLU A 140 -0.93 -15.36 -3.92
C GLU A 140 -1.23 -15.00 -2.45
N VAL A 141 -0.20 -14.81 -1.62
CA VAL A 141 -0.38 -14.53 -0.19
C VAL A 141 -0.84 -13.08 0.04
N ALA A 142 -0.35 -12.13 -0.76
CA ALA A 142 -0.77 -10.73 -0.67
C ALA A 142 -2.25 -10.57 -0.99
N HIS A 143 -2.72 -11.28 -2.02
CA HIS A 143 -4.09 -11.22 -2.49
C HIS A 143 -5.02 -12.24 -1.80
N HIS A 144 -4.48 -13.10 -0.92
CA HIS A 144 -5.30 -13.99 -0.11
C HIS A 144 -6.23 -13.18 0.81
N GLU A 145 -7.54 -13.42 0.73
CA GLU A 145 -8.58 -12.61 1.38
C GLU A 145 -8.59 -11.12 0.99
N MET A 146 -7.92 -10.74 -0.11
CA MET A 146 -8.05 -9.39 -0.65
C MET A 146 -9.45 -9.23 -1.26
N ARG A 147 -10.26 -8.38 -0.65
CA ARG A 147 -11.65 -8.12 -1.03
C ARG A 147 -11.81 -6.68 -1.46
N THR A 148 -12.43 -6.46 -2.61
CA THR A 148 -12.69 -5.12 -3.17
C THR A 148 -13.83 -4.36 -2.48
N ARG A 149 -14.23 -4.76 -1.27
CA ARG A 149 -15.46 -4.29 -0.60
C ARG A 149 -15.15 -3.84 0.82
N PHE A 150 -14.79 -2.57 0.95
CA PHE A 150 -14.64 -1.88 2.24
C PHE A 150 -15.82 -2.17 3.19
N ALA A 151 -17.05 -2.08 2.68
CA ALA A 151 -18.25 -2.38 3.47
C ALA A 151 -18.27 -3.79 4.05
N GLN A 152 -17.96 -4.79 3.22
CA GLN A 152 -17.91 -6.18 3.66
C GLN A 152 -16.80 -6.39 4.70
N ILE A 153 -15.63 -5.77 4.49
CA ILE A 153 -14.50 -5.84 5.44
C ILE A 153 -14.89 -5.19 6.78
N PHE A 154 -15.65 -4.09 6.76
CA PHE A 154 -16.11 -3.42 7.97
C PHE A 154 -17.12 -4.29 8.72
N GLU A 155 -18.09 -4.87 8.01
CA GLU A 155 -19.11 -5.76 8.57
C GLU A 155 -18.49 -7.01 9.22
N GLU A 156 -17.52 -7.65 8.57
CA GLU A 156 -16.76 -8.75 9.16
C GLU A 156 -15.95 -8.33 10.38
N SER A 157 -15.46 -7.09 10.39
CA SER A 157 -14.74 -6.56 11.55
C SER A 157 -15.67 -6.33 12.74
N ILE A 158 -16.90 -5.87 12.50
CA ILE A 158 -17.96 -5.79 13.53
C ILE A 158 -18.28 -7.18 14.08
N GLU A 159 -18.41 -8.20 13.21
CA GLU A 159 -18.68 -9.57 13.64
C GLU A 159 -17.56 -10.11 14.55
N LYS A 160 -16.30 -9.86 14.18
CA LYS A 160 -15.13 -10.22 14.99
C LYS A 160 -15.14 -9.58 16.38
N LEU A 161 -15.74 -8.40 16.58
CA LEU A 161 -15.89 -7.80 17.92
C LEU A 161 -16.72 -8.65 18.88
N ARG A 162 -17.63 -9.48 18.35
CA ARG A 162 -18.54 -10.34 19.12
C ARG A 162 -17.95 -11.72 19.42
N SER A 163 -16.80 -12.06 18.85
CA SER A 163 -16.15 -13.36 19.09
C SER A 163 -15.78 -13.51 20.56
N GLU A 164 -15.90 -14.72 21.12
CA GLU A 164 -15.41 -15.06 22.46
C GLU A 164 -13.87 -15.16 22.51
N ARG A 165 -13.23 -15.31 21.34
CA ARG A 165 -11.78 -15.45 21.22
C ARG A 165 -11.10 -14.08 21.20
N TRP A 166 -10.21 -13.84 22.16
CA TRP A 166 -9.48 -12.58 22.28
C TRP A 166 -8.76 -12.18 20.98
N ALA A 167 -8.06 -13.10 20.33
CA ALA A 167 -7.29 -12.79 19.12
C ALA A 167 -8.17 -12.41 17.91
N GLU A 168 -9.41 -12.88 17.85
CA GLU A 168 -10.36 -12.49 16.80
C GLU A 168 -10.91 -11.10 17.06
N ARG A 169 -11.30 -10.80 18.29
CA ARG A 169 -11.72 -9.45 18.70
C ARG A 169 -10.64 -8.41 18.42
N GLN A 170 -9.38 -8.69 18.77
CA GLN A 170 -8.25 -7.81 18.48
C GLN A 170 -8.13 -7.47 16.99
N ARG A 171 -8.25 -8.48 16.13
CA ARG A 171 -8.18 -8.29 14.68
C ARG A 171 -9.32 -7.42 14.14
N GLY A 172 -10.53 -7.56 14.69
CA GLY A 172 -11.66 -6.69 14.33
C GLY A 172 -11.44 -5.23 14.74
N ILE A 173 -10.93 -5.01 15.96
CA ILE A 173 -10.69 -3.67 16.52
C ILE A 173 -9.63 -2.91 15.72
N GLU A 174 -8.48 -3.53 15.49
CA GLU A 174 -7.40 -2.89 14.75
C GLU A 174 -7.82 -2.58 13.31
N ARG A 175 -8.66 -3.44 12.71
CA ARG A 175 -9.21 -3.20 11.38
C ARG A 175 -10.18 -2.02 11.36
N ILE A 176 -11.11 -1.91 12.32
CA ILE A 176 -12.02 -0.76 12.43
C ILE A 176 -11.25 0.54 12.73
N ARG A 177 -10.29 0.49 13.66
CA ARG A 177 -9.41 1.63 13.96
C ARG A 177 -8.68 2.12 12.74
N TRP A 178 -8.09 1.19 12.00
CA TRP A 178 -7.36 1.49 10.80
C TRP A 178 -8.30 2.04 9.69
N MET A 179 -9.51 1.49 9.56
CA MET A 179 -10.53 1.94 8.60
C MET A 179 -11.20 3.27 8.93
N THR A 180 -11.16 3.74 10.18
CA THR A 180 -11.84 4.98 10.61
C THR A 180 -10.89 6.04 11.14
N ALA A 181 -9.62 5.69 11.33
CA ALA A 181 -8.63 6.44 12.09
C ALA A 181 -9.14 6.85 13.50
N ASN A 182 -10.11 6.12 14.06
CA ASN A 182 -10.75 6.43 15.34
C ASN A 182 -10.74 5.18 16.24
N ASP A 183 -10.55 5.37 17.54
CA ASP A 183 -10.53 4.29 18.51
C ASP A 183 -11.90 3.96 19.14
N PHE A 184 -12.93 4.76 18.85
CA PHE A 184 -14.28 4.64 19.42
C PHE A 184 -14.31 4.49 20.95
N GLY A 185 -13.23 4.87 21.65
CA GLY A 185 -13.06 4.67 23.08
C GLY A 185 -13.08 3.19 23.52
N PHE A 186 -12.72 2.23 22.65
CA PHE A 186 -12.77 0.81 22.99
C PHE A 186 -11.62 0.41 23.94
N VAL A 187 -11.94 -0.09 25.14
CA VAL A 187 -10.97 -0.53 26.16
C VAL A 187 -11.14 -2.02 26.49
N PHE A 188 -10.06 -2.79 26.33
CA PHE A 188 -10.09 -4.26 26.42
C PHE A 188 -10.57 -4.81 27.76
N ASN A 189 -10.10 -4.21 28.85
CA ASN A 189 -10.38 -4.66 30.21
C ASN A 189 -11.56 -3.92 30.84
N ALA A 190 -12.34 -3.17 30.05
CA ALA A 190 -13.54 -2.53 30.55
C ALA A 190 -14.63 -3.57 30.86
N PRO A 191 -15.55 -3.25 31.80
CA PRO A 191 -16.77 -4.03 32.02
C PRO A 191 -17.52 -4.31 30.71
N LYS A 192 -18.26 -5.43 30.68
CA LYS A 192 -18.96 -5.91 29.48
C LYS A 192 -19.87 -4.82 28.91
N GLU A 193 -20.58 -4.11 29.76
CA GLU A 193 -21.54 -3.06 29.43
C GLU A 193 -20.84 -1.91 28.67
N LYS A 194 -19.65 -1.50 29.12
CA LYS A 194 -18.86 -0.45 28.45
C LYS A 194 -18.33 -0.90 27.09
N ARG A 195 -18.00 -2.19 26.94
CA ARG A 195 -17.58 -2.76 25.64
C ARG A 195 -18.77 -2.83 24.68
N GLU A 196 -19.94 -3.22 25.16
CA GLU A 196 -21.18 -3.25 24.37
C GLU A 196 -21.61 -1.85 23.92
N GLU A 197 -21.48 -0.84 24.78
CA GLU A 197 -21.71 0.56 24.43
C GLU A 197 -20.76 1.02 23.29
N ALA A 198 -19.47 0.69 23.39
CA ALA A 198 -18.50 1.02 22.34
C ALA A 198 -18.83 0.31 21.00
N ILE A 199 -19.25 -0.96 21.04
CA ILE A 199 -19.71 -1.71 19.87
C ILE A 199 -20.95 -1.03 19.26
N ALA A 200 -21.91 -0.62 20.08
CA ALA A 200 -23.12 0.06 19.61
C ALA A 200 -22.77 1.38 18.89
N ARG A 201 -21.84 2.18 19.43
CA ARG A 201 -21.36 3.40 18.77
C ARG A 201 -20.71 3.13 17.41
N ILE A 202 -19.89 2.08 17.31
CA ILE A 202 -19.28 1.65 16.04
C ILE A 202 -20.36 1.30 15.01
N ILE A 203 -21.37 0.54 15.41
CA ILE A 203 -22.48 0.13 14.53
C ILE A 203 -23.29 1.34 14.05
N VAL A 204 -23.63 2.27 14.95
CA VAL A 204 -24.36 3.50 14.61
C VAL A 204 -23.56 4.35 13.62
N TRP A 205 -22.26 4.53 13.88
CA TRP A 205 -21.38 5.24 12.96
C TRP A 205 -21.34 4.57 11.59
N TRP A 206 -21.23 3.24 11.53
CA TRP A 206 -21.26 2.50 10.26
C TRP A 206 -22.56 2.73 9.49
N GLN A 207 -23.72 2.62 10.14
CA GLN A 207 -25.00 2.82 9.47
C GLN A 207 -25.15 4.22 8.88
N LEU A 208 -24.56 5.24 9.52
CA LEU A 208 -24.61 6.62 9.04
C LEU A 208 -23.71 6.87 7.82
N HIS A 209 -22.57 6.19 7.72
CA HIS A 209 -21.54 6.49 6.71
C HIS A 209 -21.41 5.42 5.63
N LYS A 210 -22.02 4.23 5.80
CA LYS A 210 -21.87 3.10 4.87
C LYS A 210 -22.16 3.48 3.43
N ASP A 211 -23.19 4.29 3.19
CA ASP A 211 -23.60 4.66 1.84
C ASP A 211 -22.58 5.63 1.22
N THR A 212 -21.99 6.53 2.01
CA THR A 212 -20.86 7.37 1.58
C THR A 212 -19.63 6.53 1.26
N PHE A 213 -19.29 5.54 2.07
CA PHE A 213 -18.17 4.62 1.76
C PHE A 213 -18.44 3.73 0.54
N LEU A 214 -19.71 3.38 0.29
CA LEU A 214 -20.14 2.60 -0.86
C LEU A 214 -20.18 3.43 -2.17
N VAL A 215 -20.35 4.75 -2.08
CA VAL A 215 -20.53 5.64 -3.24
C VAL A 215 -19.29 6.50 -3.54
N GLU A 216 -18.58 6.99 -2.52
CA GLU A 216 -17.56 8.06 -2.67
C GLU A 216 -16.15 7.67 -2.19
N GLY A 217 -16.03 6.68 -1.30
CA GLY A 217 -14.76 6.35 -0.65
C GLY A 217 -14.33 7.37 0.42
N PHE A 218 -13.12 7.24 0.97
CA PHE A 218 -12.66 8.01 2.14
C PHE A 218 -12.71 9.54 1.93
N GLY A 219 -13.51 10.23 2.74
CA GLY A 219 -13.54 11.70 2.83
C GLY A 219 -12.24 12.33 3.39
N GLU A 220 -12.11 13.64 3.17
CA GLU A 220 -10.92 14.50 3.32
C GLU A 220 -9.98 14.20 4.51
N ARG A 221 -8.70 13.95 4.19
CA ARG A 221 -7.57 13.78 5.13
C ARG A 221 -6.67 15.02 5.15
N SER A 222 -7.15 16.15 5.66
CA SER A 222 -6.27 17.29 5.95
C SER A 222 -5.35 16.94 7.15
N SER A 223 -4.19 16.32 6.89
CA SER A 223 -3.15 16.01 7.88
C SER A 223 -1.76 16.42 7.34
N PRO A 224 -0.85 16.97 8.17
CA PRO A 224 0.34 17.72 7.73
C PRO A 224 1.58 16.88 7.40
N PHE A 225 1.44 15.56 7.20
CA PHE A 225 2.58 14.69 6.92
C PHE A 225 2.87 14.66 5.42
N ARG A 226 3.78 15.53 4.99
CA ARG A 226 4.41 15.46 3.67
C ARG A 226 5.57 14.45 3.74
N THR A 227 5.37 13.25 3.22
CA THR A 227 6.45 12.31 2.91
C THR A 227 6.61 12.23 1.40
N GLU A 228 7.68 12.81 0.87
CA GLU A 228 8.00 12.69 -0.56
C GLU A 228 8.73 11.36 -0.79
N ASN A 229 8.19 10.50 -1.64
CA ASN A 229 8.88 9.31 -2.15
C ASN A 229 10.17 9.72 -2.92
N PRO A 230 11.38 9.35 -2.45
CA PRO A 230 12.64 9.69 -3.12
C PRO A 230 12.75 9.14 -4.55
N GLN A 231 12.06 8.03 -4.84
CA GLN A 231 12.08 7.37 -6.15
C GLN A 231 11.12 8.01 -7.16
N ALA A 232 10.11 8.76 -6.70
CA ALA A 232 9.23 9.53 -7.57
C ALA A 232 9.94 10.76 -8.20
N LYS A 233 11.01 11.26 -7.54
CA LYS A 233 11.90 12.29 -8.12
C LYS A 233 12.71 11.76 -9.30
N ALA A 234 13.05 10.48 -9.32
CA ALA A 234 13.90 9.90 -10.37
C ALA A 234 13.19 9.71 -11.72
N ILE A 235 11.85 9.74 -11.76
CA ILE A 235 11.03 9.51 -12.96
C ILE A 235 10.57 10.85 -13.60
N ARG A 236 10.83 12.00 -12.95
CA ARG A 236 10.55 13.30 -13.56
C ARG A 236 11.58 13.60 -14.65
N SER A 237 11.20 13.32 -15.90
CA SER A 237 11.91 13.76 -17.09
C SER A 237 11.98 15.30 -17.14
N PRO A 238 13.06 15.92 -17.67
CA PRO A 238 13.29 17.37 -17.60
C PRO A 238 12.28 18.22 -18.37
N HIS A 239 11.46 17.62 -19.24
CA HIS A 239 10.55 18.35 -20.13
C HIS A 239 9.13 17.76 -20.08
N GLY A 240 8.33 18.22 -19.12
CA GLY A 240 6.91 17.88 -19.03
C GLY A 240 6.18 18.86 -18.13
N ARG A 241 5.50 19.82 -18.75
CA ARG A 241 4.71 20.90 -18.12
C ARG A 241 3.98 20.46 -16.84
N LEU A 242 4.25 21.19 -15.75
CA LEU A 242 3.44 21.18 -14.54
C LEU A 242 1.97 21.44 -14.92
N ARG A 243 1.09 20.45 -14.75
CA ARG A 243 -0.26 20.78 -14.29
C ARG A 243 -0.11 21.30 -12.87
N ARG A 244 -0.07 22.63 -12.74
CA ARG A 244 -0.24 23.33 -11.46
C ARG A 244 -1.54 22.82 -10.85
N TRP A 245 -1.44 22.00 -9.81
CA TRP A 245 -2.51 21.87 -8.83
C TRP A 245 -2.71 23.26 -8.25
N GLY A 246 -3.90 23.81 -8.50
CA GLY A 246 -4.26 25.18 -8.15
C GLY A 246 -4.05 25.41 -6.67
N ALA A 247 -3.17 26.35 -6.35
CA ALA A 247 -3.22 27.06 -5.09
C ALA A 247 -4.63 27.67 -4.96
N VAL A 248 -5.44 27.12 -4.07
CA VAL A 248 -6.62 27.83 -3.57
C VAL A 248 -6.08 29.01 -2.79
N ALA A 249 -6.17 30.18 -3.42
CA ALA A 249 -5.82 31.44 -2.82
C ALA A 249 -6.74 31.67 -1.61
N VAL A 250 -6.15 31.64 -0.42
CA VAL A 250 -6.71 32.25 0.78
C VAL A 250 -6.87 33.75 0.49
N ARG A 251 -8.09 34.19 0.13
CA ARG A 251 -8.42 35.62 0.10
C ARG A 251 -8.54 36.09 1.54
N ARG A 252 -7.64 37.00 1.91
CA ARG A 252 -7.71 37.82 3.12
C ARG A 252 -9.07 38.51 3.21
N LEU A 253 -9.66 38.42 4.41
CA LEU A 253 -10.63 39.37 4.92
C LEU A 253 -10.02 40.79 4.91
N GLY A 254 -10.76 41.75 4.38
CA GLY A 254 -10.47 43.18 4.50
C GLY A 254 -10.71 43.96 3.21
N ASP A 255 -11.96 44.39 2.96
CA ASP A 255 -12.29 45.81 2.98
C ASP A 255 -13.82 46.00 2.84
N VAL A 256 -14.41 46.68 3.82
CA VAL A 256 -15.82 47.07 3.86
C VAL A 256 -15.86 48.56 3.54
N ARG A 257 -16.37 48.92 2.34
CA ARG A 257 -16.79 50.27 1.92
C ARG A 257 -17.33 50.15 0.49
N GLY A 258 -18.53 50.56 0.10
CA GLY A 258 -19.73 51.04 0.77
C GLY A 258 -20.84 51.08 -0.30
N MET A 259 -22.09 50.84 0.09
CA MET A 259 -23.27 51.09 -0.75
C MET A 259 -24.30 51.82 0.11
N SER A 260 -24.63 53.03 -0.33
CA SER A 260 -25.62 53.93 0.23
C SER A 260 -27.06 53.54 -0.17
N ARG A 261 -27.91 53.38 0.87
CA ARG A 261 -29.35 53.70 1.11
C ARG A 261 -30.30 53.99 -0.08
N PRO A 262 -31.60 53.65 0.06
CA PRO A 262 -32.60 54.58 0.65
C PRO A 262 -33.78 53.87 1.39
N PRO A 263 -34.86 54.61 1.72
CA PRO A 263 -35.11 55.36 2.96
C PRO A 263 -35.41 54.50 4.19
#